data_AF-A0A7J7VL15-F1
#
_entry.id   AF-A0A7J7VL15-F1
#
_cell.length_a   1.000
_cell.length_b   1.000
_cell.length_c   1.000
_cell.angle_alpha   90.00
_cell.angle_beta   90.00
_cell.angle_gamma   90.00
#
_symmetry.space_group_name_H-M   'P 1'
#
loop_
_entity.id
_entity.type
_entity.pdbx_description
1 polymer ?
#
loop_
_entity_poly.entity_id
_entity_poly.type
_entity_poly.pdbx_seq_one_letter_code
_entity_poly.pdbx_strand_id
1 'polypeptide(L)'
;MSEVGQLGFLGVTHPTTCLPPGLETISTATGKQLLVSGWWGMVRHPNYLGDLIMALAWSLPCGVSHLLPYFYLLYFTALLVHREARDEQQCLQKYGLAWHEYCRRVPYRIVPYIY
;
A
#
# COMPACT_ATOMS: atom_id res chain seq x y z
N MET A 1 7.69 15.26 5.85
CA MET A 1 7.80 13.80 5.69
C MET A 1 8.66 13.56 4.48
N SER A 2 9.92 13.13 4.69
CA SER A 2 10.99 13.09 3.68
C SER A 2 10.64 12.15 2.51
N GLU A 3 11.09 12.45 1.28
CA GLU A 3 10.85 11.67 0.04
C GLU A 3 11.13 10.17 0.18
N VAL A 4 12.02 9.80 1.11
CA VAL A 4 12.37 8.42 1.46
C VAL A 4 11.16 7.63 1.97
N GLY A 5 10.24 8.29 2.68
CA GLY A 5 9.02 7.66 3.21
C GLY A 5 8.00 7.30 2.12
N GLN A 6 7.97 8.00 0.98
CA GLN A 6 7.07 7.64 -0.13
C GLN A 6 7.63 6.52 -1.00
N LEU A 7 8.96 6.34 -1.05
CA LEU A 7 9.62 5.31 -1.87
C LEU A 7 9.28 3.89 -1.40
N GLY A 8 9.29 3.64 -0.09
CA GLY A 8 9.00 2.31 0.47
C GLY A 8 7.50 1.97 0.58
N PHE A 9 6.62 2.97 0.46
CA PHE A 9 5.22 2.83 0.87
C PHE A 9 4.24 2.54 -0.27
N LEU A 10 4.69 2.77 -1.50
CA LEU A 10 3.90 2.72 -2.74
C LEU A 10 4.64 1.97 -3.87
N GLY A 11 5.72 1.24 -3.55
CA GLY A 11 6.55 0.59 -4.56
C GLY A 11 7.16 1.58 -5.58
N VAL A 12 7.48 2.80 -5.16
CA VAL A 12 8.04 3.82 -6.05
C VAL A 12 9.55 3.62 -6.13
N THR A 13 10.08 3.45 -7.33
CA THR A 13 11.52 3.23 -7.56
C THR A 13 12.13 4.38 -8.36
N HIS A 14 13.44 4.55 -8.21
CA HIS A 14 14.20 5.51 -8.99
C HIS A 14 14.54 4.95 -10.38
N PRO A 15 14.72 5.80 -11.40
CA PRO A 15 15.05 5.36 -12.76
C PRO A 15 16.43 4.68 -12.84
N THR A 16 17.32 4.99 -11.90
CA THR A 16 18.65 4.36 -11.77
C THR A 16 18.64 3.04 -11.01
N THR A 17 17.50 2.61 -10.47
CA THR A 17 17.40 1.32 -9.78
C THR A 17 17.38 0.20 -10.82
N CYS A 18 18.41 -0.64 -10.85
CA CYS A 18 18.42 -1.88 -11.63
C CYS A 18 17.39 -2.86 -11.05
N LEU A 19 16.23 -2.98 -11.70
CA LEU A 19 15.20 -3.92 -11.28
C LEU A 19 15.53 -5.32 -11.80
N PRO A 20 15.31 -6.38 -11.00
CA PRO A 20 15.46 -7.75 -11.48
C PRO A 20 14.56 -8.03 -12.71
N PRO A 21 14.98 -8.94 -13.60
CA PRO A 21 14.23 -9.27 -14.81
C PRO A 21 12.83 -9.78 -14.44
N GLY A 22 11.79 -9.21 -15.08
CA GLY A 22 10.39 -9.54 -14.84
C GLY A 22 9.61 -8.57 -13.93
N LEU A 23 10.25 -7.50 -13.42
CA LEU A 23 9.53 -6.41 -12.75
C LEU A 23 8.98 -5.41 -13.78
N GLU A 24 7.67 -5.25 -13.81
CA GLU A 24 7.00 -4.24 -14.63
C GLU A 24 6.84 -2.94 -13.83
N THR A 25 7.12 -1.81 -14.47
CA THR A 25 6.95 -0.47 -13.92
C THR A 25 6.21 0.47 -14.87
N ILE A 26 5.58 1.50 -14.31
CA ILE A 26 5.02 2.63 -15.05
C ILE A 26 5.89 3.85 -14.78
N SER A 27 6.42 4.46 -15.85
CA SER A 27 7.16 5.72 -15.76
C SER A 27 6.21 6.90 -15.52
N THR A 28 6.52 7.71 -14.51
CA THR A 28 5.76 8.93 -14.18
C THR A 28 6.46 10.18 -14.72
N ALA A 29 5.69 11.24 -14.99
CA ALA A 29 6.24 12.54 -15.44
C ALA A 29 7.23 13.17 -14.44
N THR A 30 7.16 12.78 -13.17
CA THR A 30 8.11 13.19 -12.11
C THR A 30 9.47 12.49 -12.18
N GLY A 31 9.72 11.64 -13.18
CA GLY A 31 10.97 10.89 -13.30
C GLY A 31 11.11 9.74 -12.30
N LYS A 32 10.01 9.34 -11.65
CA LYS A 32 9.92 8.16 -10.78
C LYS A 32 9.20 7.02 -11.48
N GLN A 33 9.41 5.79 -11.04
CA GLN A 33 8.75 4.60 -11.57
C GLN A 33 7.80 4.02 -10.53
N LEU A 34 6.59 3.62 -10.94
CA LEU A 34 5.62 2.92 -10.09
C LEU A 34 5.69 1.41 -10.39
N LEU A 35 5.93 0.59 -9.38
CA LEU A 35 5.99 -0.86 -9.54
C LEU A 35 4.59 -1.46 -9.70
N VAL A 36 4.34 -2.18 -10.80
CA VAL A 36 3.07 -2.87 -11.08
C VAL A 36 3.18 -4.39 -11.05
N SER A 37 4.32 -4.92 -10.60
CA SER A 37 4.59 -6.36 -10.53
C SER A 37 4.80 -6.86 -9.10
N GLY A 38 4.61 -8.16 -8.89
CA GLY A 38 4.75 -8.79 -7.57
C GLY A 38 3.61 -8.37 -6.63
N TRP A 39 3.94 -8.15 -5.35
CA TRP A 39 2.96 -7.74 -4.33
C TRP A 39 2.24 -6.42 -4.66
N TRP A 40 2.97 -5.48 -5.25
CA TRP A 40 2.46 -4.16 -5.67
C TRP A 40 1.61 -4.19 -6.95
N GLY A 41 1.62 -5.32 -7.67
CA GLY A 41 0.71 -5.59 -8.79
C GLY A 41 -0.60 -6.24 -8.36
N MET A 42 -0.63 -6.87 -7.18
CA MET A 42 -1.84 -7.47 -6.61
C MET A 42 -2.65 -6.46 -5.78
N VAL A 43 -1.97 -5.65 -4.97
CA VAL A 43 -2.57 -4.65 -4.09
C VAL A 43 -1.71 -3.39 -4.06
N ARG A 44 -2.33 -2.23 -3.93
CA ARG A 44 -1.62 -0.94 -3.89
C ARG A 44 -0.82 -0.73 -2.61
N HIS A 45 -1.22 -1.36 -1.51
CA HIS A 45 -0.51 -1.29 -0.22
C HIS A 45 -0.39 -2.66 0.46
N PRO A 46 0.46 -3.58 -0.04
CA PRO A 46 0.73 -4.86 0.62
C PRO A 46 1.27 -4.69 2.05
N ASN A 47 1.95 -3.58 2.33
CA ASN A 47 2.44 -3.25 3.67
C ASN A 47 1.29 -3.14 4.69
N TYR A 48 0.17 -2.54 4.29
CA TYR A 48 -1.01 -2.40 5.14
C TYR A 48 -1.69 -3.73 5.45
N LEU A 49 -1.66 -4.66 4.50
CA LEU A 49 -2.12 -6.02 4.73
C LEU A 49 -1.23 -6.71 5.78
N GLY A 50 0.10 -6.54 5.69
CA GLY A 50 1.05 -7.08 6.68
C GLY A 50 0.82 -6.52 8.08
N ASP A 51 0.59 -5.21 8.19
CA ASP A 51 0.26 -4.52 9.44
C ASP A 51 -1.03 -5.06 10.07
N LEU A 52 -2.07 -5.33 9.26
CA LEU A 52 -3.33 -5.92 9.71
C LEU A 52 -3.13 -7.37 10.21
N ILE A 53 -2.38 -8.18 9.45
CA ILE A 53 -2.06 -9.57 9.84
C ILE A 53 -1.24 -9.59 11.12
N MET A 54 -0.30 -8.65 11.29
CA MET A 54 0.47 -8.52 12.51
C MET A 54 -0.44 -8.13 13.68
N ALA A 55 -1.33 -7.15 13.52
CA ALA A 55 -2.31 -6.80 14.55
C ALA A 55 -3.22 -7.97 14.94
N LEU A 56 -3.61 -8.81 13.97
CA LEU A 56 -4.33 -10.08 14.22
C LEU A 56 -3.48 -11.07 15.00
N ALA A 57 -2.22 -11.29 14.60
CA ALA A 57 -1.32 -12.21 15.25
C ALA A 57 -1.02 -11.82 16.71
N TRP A 58 -0.99 -10.52 17.02
CA TRP A 58 -0.82 -10.03 18.39
C TRP A 58 -2.08 -10.16 19.24
N SER A 59 -3.28 -10.16 18.63
CA SER A 59 -4.56 -10.30 19.34
C SER A 59 -5.03 -11.74 19.50
N LEU A 60 -4.63 -12.64 18.60
CA LEU A 60 -4.95 -14.07 18.62
C LEU A 60 -4.61 -14.78 19.96
N PRO A 61 -3.45 -14.54 20.60
CA PRO A 61 -3.10 -15.16 21.89
C PRO A 61 -4.00 -14.71 23.06
N CYS A 62 -4.67 -13.56 22.96
CA CYS A 62 -5.59 -13.09 23.99
C CYS A 62 -6.92 -13.87 24.03
N GLY A 63 -7.17 -14.72 23.03
CA GLY A 63 -8.41 -15.47 22.87
C GLY A 63 -9.62 -14.57 22.58
N VAL A 64 -10.80 -15.17 22.51
CA VAL A 64 -12.07 -14.47 22.26
C VAL A 64 -12.72 -13.90 23.54
N SER A 65 -12.10 -14.15 24.70
CA SER A 65 -12.64 -13.81 26.02
C SER A 65 -12.61 -12.31 26.32
N HIS A 66 -11.69 -11.57 25.69
CA HIS A 66 -11.53 -10.14 25.88
C HIS A 66 -11.68 -9.42 24.53
N LEU A 67 -12.62 -8.47 24.46
CA LEU A 67 -12.91 -7.71 23.24
C LEU A 67 -11.91 -6.57 22.99
N LEU A 68 -11.14 -6.17 24.01
CA LEU A 68 -10.19 -5.05 23.95
C LEU A 68 -9.13 -5.17 22.83
N PRO A 69 -8.47 -6.34 22.64
CA PRO A 69 -7.49 -6.54 21.57
C PRO A 69 -8.10 -6.40 20.17
N TYR A 70 -9.37 -6.80 20.01
CA TYR A 70 -10.10 -6.64 18.74
C TYR A 70 -10.51 -5.20 18.49
N PHE A 71 -10.79 -4.41 19.53
CA PHE A 71 -11.02 -2.98 19.40
C PHE A 71 -9.77 -2.25 18.88
N TYR A 72 -8.58 -2.63 19.35
CA TYR A 72 -7.32 -2.12 18.81
C TYR A 72 -7.19 -2.42 17.31
N LEU A 73 -7.51 -3.64 16.88
CA LEU A 73 -7.49 -4.01 15.47
C LEU A 73 -8.48 -3.19 14.64
N LEU A 74 -9.71 -3.00 15.13
CA LEU A 74 -10.74 -2.20 14.46
C LEU A 74 -10.31 -0.74 14.32
N TYR A 75 -9.79 -0.15 15.40
CA TYR A 75 -9.25 1.20 15.40
C TYR A 75 -8.07 1.33 14.43
N PHE A 76 -7.14 0.38 14.44
CA PHE A 76 -5.97 0.39 13.58
C PHE A 76 -6.39 0.26 12.11
N THR A 77 -7.32 -0.63 11.79
CA THR A 77 -7.89 -0.76 10.43
C THR A 77 -8.51 0.56 9.96
N ALA A 78 -9.32 1.21 10.79
CA ALA A 78 -9.92 2.51 10.45
C ALA A 78 -8.85 3.59 10.21
N LEU A 79 -7.79 3.62 11.03
CA LEU A 79 -6.67 4.54 10.86
C LEU A 79 -5.90 4.28 9.56
N LEU A 80 -5.69 3.01 9.19
CA LEU A 80 -5.04 2.64 7.94
C LEU A 80 -5.88 3.04 6.73
N VAL A 81 -7.20 2.82 6.75
CA VAL A 81 -8.12 3.24 5.68
C VAL A 81 -8.09 4.77 5.51
N HIS A 82 -8.13 5.52 6.61
CA HIS A 82 -8.02 6.97 6.55
C HIS A 82 -6.66 7.44 6.00
N ARG A 83 -5.57 6.75 6.37
CA ARG A 83 -4.24 7.03 5.81
C ARG A 83 -4.16 6.73 4.32
N GLU A 84 -4.70 5.60 3.88
CA GLU A 84 -4.72 5.19 2.48
C GLU A 84 -5.44 6.22 1.61
N ALA A 85 -6.63 6.69 2.04
CA ALA A 85 -7.37 7.72 1.32
C ALA A 85 -6.56 9.02 1.16
N ARG A 86 -5.80 9.42 2.19
CA ARG A 86 -4.93 10.59 2.12
C ARG A 86 -3.73 10.37 1.20
N ASP A 87 -3.11 9.20 1.25
CA ASP A 87 -1.98 8.86 0.40
C ASP A 87 -2.41 8.75 -1.07
N GLU A 88 -3.60 8.22 -1.35
CA GLU A 88 -4.17 8.16 -2.70
C GLU A 88 -4.38 9.56 -3.28
N GLN A 89 -4.91 10.50 -2.50
CA GLN A 89 -5.05 11.90 -2.92
C GLN A 89 -3.70 12.55 -3.22
N GLN A 90 -2.69 12.31 -2.38
CA GLN A 90 -1.34 12.84 -2.62
C GLN A 90 -0.69 12.23 -3.88
N CYS A 91 -0.88 10.93 -4.11
CA CYS A 91 -0.34 10.25 -5.29
C CYS A 91 -1.04 10.70 -6.57
N LEU A 92 -2.35 10.89 -6.51
CA LEU A 92 -3.12 11.42 -7.63
C LEU A 92 -2.65 12.83 -7.99
N GLN A 93 -2.45 13.70 -7.00
CA GLN A 93 -1.93 15.06 -7.24
C GLN A 93 -0.50 15.05 -7.81
N LYS A 94 0.33 14.10 -7.39
CA LYS A 94 1.75 14.04 -7.75
C LYS A 94 2.02 13.37 -9.10
N TYR A 95 1.34 12.26 -9.37
CA TYR A 95 1.61 11.41 -10.54
C TYR A 95 0.50 11.46 -11.60
N GLY A 96 -0.66 12.03 -11.28
CA GLY A 96 -1.73 12.35 -12.23
C GLY A 96 -2.15 11.15 -13.10
N LEU A 97 -1.98 11.27 -14.41
CA LEU A 97 -2.37 10.23 -15.38
C LEU A 97 -1.64 8.89 -15.16
N ALA A 98 -0.38 8.92 -14.71
CA ALA A 98 0.36 7.70 -14.42
C ALA A 98 -0.23 6.95 -13.21
N TRP A 99 -0.77 7.70 -12.24
CA TRP A 99 -1.50 7.12 -11.10
C TRP A 99 -2.83 6.49 -11.53
N HIS A 100 -3.55 7.12 -12.45
CA HIS A 100 -4.78 6.55 -13.00
C HIS A 100 -4.53 5.22 -13.70
N GLU A 101 -3.48 5.13 -14.53
CA GLU A 101 -3.13 3.86 -15.17
C GLU A 101 -2.69 2.81 -14.15
N TYR A 102 -1.96 3.23 -13.11
CA TYR A 102 -1.60 2.35 -11.99
C TYR A 102 -2.84 1.78 -11.29
N CYS A 103 -3.80 2.64 -10.94
CA CYS A 103 -5.05 2.25 -10.28
C CYS A 103 -5.93 1.37 -11.16
N ARG A 104 -5.87 1.53 -12.50
CA ARG A 104 -6.57 0.68 -13.46
C ARG A 104 -6.00 -0.74 -13.49
N ARG A 105 -4.67 -0.89 -13.38
CA ARG A 105 -4.00 -2.19 -13.33
C ARG A 105 -4.13 -2.86 -11.97
N VAL A 106 -4.10 -2.08 -10.89
CA VAL A 106 -4.13 -2.56 -9.51
C VAL A 106 -5.35 -1.97 -8.79
N PRO A 107 -6.56 -2.53 -8.98
CA PRO A 107 -7.79 -1.97 -8.42
C PRO A 107 -7.85 -2.12 -6.90
N TYR A 108 -7.21 -3.14 -6.32
CA TYR A 108 -7.29 -3.43 -4.89
C TYR A 108 -6.36 -2.53 -4.08
N ARG A 109 -6.87 -1.96 -2.98
CA ARG A 109 -6.14 -1.01 -2.12
C ARG A 109 -5.34 -1.72 -1.04
N ILE A 110 -6.02 -2.51 -0.21
CA ILE A 110 -5.46 -3.08 1.02
C ILE A 110 -5.71 -4.59 1.07
N VAL A 111 -6.94 -5.03 0.81
CA VAL A 111 -7.32 -6.44 0.91
C VAL A 111 -7.79 -6.91 -0.46
N PRO A 112 -7.08 -7.87 -1.10
CA PRO A 112 -7.47 -8.36 -2.40
C PRO A 112 -8.91 -8.91 -2.33
N TYR A 113 -9.73 -8.57 -3.33
CA TYR A 113 -11.14 -8.98 -3.48
C TYR A 113 -12.18 -8.37 -2.53
N ILE A 114 -11.78 -7.54 -1.56
CA ILE A 114 -12.71 -6.85 -0.65
C ILE A 114 -12.55 -5.34 -0.79
N TYR A 115 -11.30 -4.86 -0.85
CA TYR A 115 -10.95 -3.44 -0.89
C TYR A 115 -9.60 -3.19 -1.55
#